data_AF-A0AA41FL15-F1
#
_entry.id   AF-A0AA41FL15-F1
#
_cell.length_a   1.000
_cell.length_b   1.000
_cell.length_c   1.000
_cell.angle_alpha   90.00
_cell.angle_beta   90.00
_cell.angle_gamma   90.00
#
_symmetry.space_group_name_H-M   'P 1'
#
loop_
_entity.id
_entity.type
_entity.pdbx_description
1 polymer ?
#
loop_
_entity_poly.entity_id
_entity_poly.type
_entity_poly.pdbx_seq_one_letter_code
_entity_poly.pdbx_strand_id
1 'polypeptide(L)'
;MRTVYLVRHGMVDFPGGKRRCIGRTDLPLNYVGRKQAEDLREYFRSRPIEAVFTSPLERTLETARILAGDRLPVQESEGLMELYMGEWENVPLCDLKKGLESEPILGEGRKQGVRRMDRAVRDILARTSGDVVVVAHGGINCCYLAGLTGQPLATSRALTQPYGGISRIIIDDNGRIFATEFGRKPRISPCDRECRDIWDHYGTPERVRRHCVAVACHAVGLGALLSKAGYPMDMGLIRSAALLHDVVREKKDHAAEGAGILVREGYPMVADVIRHHHDLAEEILDETAVVYLADKLIQGEREVSLDERFTGSRAKCQGNAQAMDAHERRYRQAKAIQDMVERCRQCTRGGEIKIG
;
A
#
# COMPACT_ATOMS: atom_id res chain seq x y z
N MET A 1 11.93 -25.30 2.06
CA MET A 1 11.80 -23.82 2.02
C MET A 1 10.86 -23.36 3.13
N ARG A 2 11.20 -22.28 3.84
CA ARG A 2 10.42 -21.72 4.96
C ARG A 2 10.24 -20.21 4.80
N THR A 3 9.17 -19.67 5.37
CA THR A 3 8.83 -18.24 5.29
C THR A 3 8.84 -17.60 6.68
N VAL A 4 9.53 -16.46 6.79
CA VAL A 4 9.39 -15.52 7.89
C VAL A 4 8.59 -14.32 7.39
N TYR A 5 7.40 -14.12 7.96
CA TYR A 5 6.59 -12.94 7.72
C TYR A 5 6.99 -11.85 8.72
N LEU A 6 7.77 -10.88 8.26
CA LEU A 6 8.20 -9.75 9.09
C LEU A 6 7.15 -8.64 9.05
N VAL A 7 6.47 -8.43 10.17
CA VAL A 7 5.35 -7.51 10.32
C VAL A 7 5.79 -6.29 11.12
N ARG A 8 5.43 -5.09 10.66
CA ARG A 8 5.48 -3.89 11.49
C ARG A 8 4.22 -3.83 12.35
N HIS A 9 4.35 -3.51 13.63
CA HIS A 9 3.22 -3.29 14.53
C HIS A 9 2.17 -2.30 13.95
N GLY A 10 0.95 -2.35 14.49
CA GLY A 10 -0.12 -1.41 14.16
C GLY A 10 0.21 0.04 14.59
N MET A 11 -0.59 0.99 14.12
CA MET A 11 -0.41 2.40 14.48
C MET A 11 -0.56 2.63 15.99
N VAL A 12 0.37 3.40 16.56
CA VAL A 12 0.40 3.71 17.99
C VAL A 12 -0.46 4.92 18.34
N ASP A 13 -0.83 5.01 19.61
CA ASP A 13 -1.46 6.21 20.17
C ASP A 13 -0.40 7.24 20.56
N PHE A 14 -0.27 8.28 19.74
CA PHE A 14 0.66 9.37 20.02
C PHE A 14 -0.02 10.40 20.93
N PRO A 15 0.60 10.77 22.07
CA PRO A 15 0.07 11.82 22.94
C PRO A 15 -0.22 13.12 22.17
N GLY A 16 -1.47 13.56 22.21
CA GLY A 16 -1.95 14.76 21.51
C GLY A 16 -1.96 14.67 19.98
N GLY A 17 -1.93 13.46 19.41
CA GLY A 17 -1.94 13.22 17.96
C GLY A 17 -0.66 13.62 17.22
N LYS A 18 0.38 14.06 17.94
CA LYS A 18 1.63 14.54 17.35
C LYS A 18 2.63 13.38 17.22
N ARG A 19 3.02 13.06 15.98
CA ARG A 19 4.02 12.00 15.73
C ARG A 19 5.36 12.33 16.37
N ARG A 20 5.92 11.34 17.08
CA ARG A 20 7.21 11.43 17.79
C ARG A 20 8.13 10.31 17.33
N CYS A 21 9.45 10.49 17.46
CA CYS A 21 10.38 9.40 17.27
C CYS A 21 10.29 8.47 18.46
N ILE A 22 9.89 7.23 18.23
CA ILE A 22 9.80 6.20 19.25
C ILE A 22 10.72 5.06 18.85
N GLY A 23 11.73 4.82 19.68
CA GLY A 23 12.51 3.59 19.64
C GLY A 23 11.97 2.65 20.69
N ARG A 24 12.51 2.76 21.90
CA ARG A 24 12.10 2.00 23.08
C ARG A 24 11.10 2.73 23.97
N THR A 25 10.75 3.99 23.65
CA THR A 25 9.55 4.61 24.23
C THR A 25 8.35 3.70 23.95
N ASP A 26 7.70 3.23 25.02
CA ASP A 26 6.63 2.27 24.90
C ASP A 26 5.28 2.98 24.89
N LEU A 27 4.50 2.70 23.85
CA LEU A 27 3.19 3.31 23.60
C LEU A 27 2.25 2.21 23.13
N PRO A 28 0.97 2.24 23.54
CA PRO A 28 -0.03 1.28 23.10
C PRO A 28 -0.47 1.54 21.66
N LEU A 29 -1.23 0.60 21.08
CA LEU A 29 -1.92 0.85 19.81
C LEU A 29 -3.07 1.85 19.99
N ASN A 30 -3.32 2.64 18.94
CA ASN A 30 -4.57 3.37 18.82
C ASN A 30 -5.66 2.48 18.19
N TYR A 31 -6.88 3.02 18.05
CA TYR A 31 -8.00 2.30 17.42
C TYR A 31 -7.66 1.78 16.02
N VAL A 32 -7.00 2.58 15.19
CA VAL A 32 -6.59 2.19 13.83
C VAL A 32 -5.55 1.07 13.88
N GLY A 33 -4.59 1.13 14.80
CA GLY A 33 -3.59 0.08 15.01
C GLY A 33 -4.20 -1.26 15.39
N ARG A 34 -5.23 -1.27 16.24
CA ARG A 34 -5.98 -2.50 16.56
C ARG A 34 -6.70 -3.07 15.33
N LYS A 35 -7.33 -2.21 14.51
CA LYS A 35 -7.92 -2.66 13.24
C LYS A 35 -6.89 -3.21 12.25
N GLN A 36 -5.70 -2.64 12.19
CA GLN A 36 -4.60 -3.20 11.39
C GLN A 36 -4.16 -4.58 11.90
N ALA A 37 -4.16 -4.80 13.22
CA ALA A 37 -3.88 -6.10 13.79
C ALA A 37 -5.01 -7.13 13.52
N GLU A 38 -6.27 -6.71 13.48
CA GLU A 38 -7.39 -7.54 13.03
C GLU A 38 -7.27 -7.91 11.54
N ASP A 39 -6.88 -6.98 10.67
CA ASP A 39 -6.63 -7.25 9.25
C ASP A 39 -5.50 -8.28 9.07
N LEU A 40 -4.45 -8.20 9.90
CA LEU A 40 -3.38 -9.20 9.95
C LEU A 40 -3.92 -10.58 10.39
N ARG A 41 -4.80 -10.63 11.40
CA ARG A 41 -5.45 -11.88 11.84
C ARG A 41 -6.20 -12.56 10.68
N GLU A 42 -6.98 -11.78 9.93
CA GLU A 42 -7.70 -12.29 8.75
C GLU A 42 -6.74 -12.84 7.70
N TYR A 43 -5.69 -12.08 7.37
CA TYR A 43 -4.69 -12.50 6.40
C TYR A 43 -3.99 -13.80 6.81
N PHE A 44 -3.63 -13.95 8.08
CA PHE A 44 -3.01 -15.19 8.59
C PHE A 44 -4.03 -16.26 9.01
N ARG A 45 -5.33 -16.11 8.73
CA ARG A 45 -6.34 -17.11 9.13
C ARG A 45 -6.17 -18.43 8.40
N SER A 46 -5.93 -18.39 7.09
CA SER A 46 -5.83 -19.56 6.20
C SER A 46 -4.40 -19.99 5.89
N ARG A 47 -3.39 -19.39 6.54
CA ARG A 47 -1.97 -19.65 6.30
C ARG A 47 -1.41 -20.60 7.37
N PRO A 48 -0.53 -21.55 7.03
CA PRO A 48 0.04 -22.52 7.96
C PRO A 48 1.18 -21.90 8.80
N ILE A 49 0.81 -21.01 9.73
CA ILE A 49 1.76 -20.37 10.66
C ILE A 49 1.95 -21.26 11.89
N GLU A 50 3.19 -21.54 12.25
CA GLU A 50 3.56 -22.31 13.44
C GLU A 50 3.45 -21.46 14.72
N ALA A 51 4.01 -20.25 14.69
CA ALA A 51 4.09 -19.38 15.85
C ALA A 51 4.24 -17.90 15.47
N VAL A 52 3.92 -17.03 16.42
CA VAL A 52 4.16 -15.59 16.35
C VAL A 52 5.26 -15.21 17.33
N PHE A 53 6.30 -14.56 16.86
CA PHE A 53 7.35 -13.97 17.68
C PHE A 53 7.22 -12.46 17.69
N THR A 54 7.48 -11.82 18.82
CA THR A 54 7.27 -10.39 18.95
C THR A 54 8.32 -9.72 19.82
N SER A 55 8.59 -8.44 19.56
CA SER A 55 9.29 -7.60 20.52
C SER A 55 8.46 -7.45 21.81
N PRO A 56 9.10 -7.32 22.98
CA PRO A 56 8.39 -7.17 24.26
C PRO A 56 7.62 -5.84 24.39
N LEU A 57 7.91 -4.84 23.56
CA LEU A 57 7.23 -3.54 23.60
C LEU A 57 5.70 -3.69 23.37
N GLU A 58 4.91 -2.93 24.12
CA GLU A 58 3.45 -3.06 24.22
C GLU A 58 2.77 -3.05 22.84
N ARG A 59 3.11 -2.10 21.97
CA ARG A 59 2.54 -2.03 20.60
C ARG A 59 2.76 -3.29 19.75
N THR A 60 3.94 -3.92 19.85
CA THR A 60 4.24 -5.14 19.11
C THR A 60 3.53 -6.32 19.73
N LEU A 61 3.51 -6.39 21.05
CA LEU A 61 2.87 -7.44 21.81
C LEU A 61 1.34 -7.43 21.64
N GLU A 62 0.71 -6.26 21.69
CA GLU A 62 -0.72 -6.06 21.42
C GLU A 62 -1.06 -6.46 19.97
N THR A 63 -0.25 -6.03 18.99
CA THR A 63 -0.43 -6.44 17.59
C THR A 63 -0.34 -7.96 17.44
N ALA A 64 0.67 -8.59 18.05
CA ALA A 64 0.90 -10.04 17.99
C ALA A 64 -0.24 -10.83 18.63
N ARG A 65 -0.75 -10.38 19.80
CA ARG A 65 -1.88 -11.00 20.50
C ARG A 65 -3.16 -10.95 19.68
N ILE A 66 -3.49 -9.80 19.09
CA ILE A 66 -4.69 -9.67 18.24
C ILE A 66 -4.56 -10.54 16.98
N LEU A 67 -3.39 -10.53 16.32
CA LEU A 67 -3.11 -11.33 15.12
C LEU A 67 -3.23 -12.83 15.41
N ALA A 68 -2.61 -13.29 16.49
CA ALA A 68 -2.64 -14.69 16.89
C ALA A 68 -4.06 -15.14 17.29
N GLY A 69 -4.76 -14.33 18.10
CA GLY A 69 -5.90 -14.80 18.88
C GLY A 69 -5.53 -16.05 19.67
N ASP A 70 -6.49 -16.96 19.86
CA ASP A 70 -6.25 -18.23 20.57
C ASP A 70 -5.64 -19.33 19.68
N ARG A 71 -5.26 -19.00 18.43
CA ARG A 71 -4.86 -19.99 17.42
C ARG A 71 -3.36 -20.27 17.39
N LEU A 72 -2.55 -19.28 17.74
CA LEU A 72 -1.10 -19.33 17.56
C LEU A 72 -0.39 -18.99 18.87
N PRO A 73 0.66 -19.72 19.26
CA PRO A 73 1.48 -19.32 20.38
C PRO A 73 2.21 -18.01 20.07
N VAL A 74 2.20 -17.08 21.04
CA VAL A 74 2.93 -15.81 20.98
C VAL A 74 4.15 -15.91 21.90
N GLN A 75 5.34 -15.62 21.38
CA GLN A 75 6.59 -15.66 22.13
C GLN A 75 7.36 -14.35 21.99
N GLU A 76 7.81 -13.82 23.12
CA GLU A 76 8.59 -12.59 23.14
C GLU A 76 10.08 -12.85 22.85
N SER A 77 10.73 -11.87 22.22
CA SER A 77 12.17 -11.87 22.01
C SER A 77 12.72 -10.44 22.03
N GLU A 78 13.57 -10.17 23.03
CA GLU A 78 14.30 -8.90 23.19
C GLU A 78 15.07 -8.49 21.93
N GLY A 79 15.58 -9.48 21.19
CA GLY A 79 16.32 -9.24 19.96
C GLY A 79 15.49 -8.62 18.84
N LEU A 80 14.16 -8.59 18.96
CA LEU A 80 13.22 -7.99 17.99
C LEU A 80 12.86 -6.53 18.32
N MET A 81 13.36 -5.95 19.41
CA MET A 81 13.06 -4.56 19.78
C MET A 81 13.45 -3.56 18.69
N GLU A 82 12.77 -2.41 18.67
CA GLU A 82 13.18 -1.27 17.85
C GLU A 82 14.59 -0.79 18.22
N LEU A 83 15.24 -0.10 17.29
CA LEU A 83 16.47 0.63 17.58
C LEU A 83 16.26 1.56 18.77
N TYR A 84 17.19 1.55 19.72
CA TYR A 84 17.20 2.57 20.76
C TYR A 84 17.50 3.93 20.13
N MET A 85 16.60 4.89 20.25
CA MET A 85 16.73 6.18 19.56
C MET A 85 17.53 7.23 20.36
N GLY A 86 18.08 6.87 21.53
CA GLY A 86 18.93 7.75 22.32
C GLY A 86 18.29 9.10 22.61
N GLU A 87 19.00 10.16 22.27
CA GLU A 87 18.56 11.56 22.43
C GLU A 87 17.37 11.95 21.53
N TRP A 88 16.95 11.10 20.60
CA TRP A 88 15.77 11.33 19.77
C TRP A 88 14.49 10.71 20.35
N GLU A 89 14.58 9.88 21.40
CA GLU A 89 13.41 9.25 22.01
C GLU A 89 12.37 10.29 22.43
N ASN A 90 11.12 10.02 22.05
CA ASN A 90 9.94 10.82 22.35
C ASN A 90 9.99 12.28 21.84
N VAL A 91 10.96 12.64 20.99
CA VAL A 91 11.04 13.97 20.38
C VAL A 91 10.03 14.07 19.21
N PRO A 92 9.26 15.15 19.08
CA PRO A 92 8.38 15.36 17.93
C PRO A 92 9.15 15.27 16.61
N LEU A 93 8.60 14.55 15.62
CA LEU A 93 9.30 14.33 14.36
C LEU A 93 9.59 15.63 13.60
N CYS A 94 8.74 16.66 13.77
CA CYS A 94 8.94 17.99 13.18
C CYS A 94 10.15 18.74 13.76
N ASP A 95 10.57 18.42 14.98
CA ASP A 95 11.66 19.09 15.68
C ASP A 95 13.01 18.40 15.42
N LEU A 96 12.98 17.16 14.91
CA LEU A 96 14.18 16.40 14.57
C LEU A 96 14.76 16.86 13.23
N LYS A 97 15.90 17.54 13.29
CA LYS A 97 16.72 17.86 12.11
C LYS A 97 17.59 16.67 11.71
N LYS A 98 16.98 15.67 11.07
CA LYS A 98 17.69 14.45 10.61
C LYS A 98 17.47 14.16 9.12
N GLY A 99 18.54 13.74 8.45
CA GLY A 99 18.47 13.13 7.13
C GLY A 99 18.19 11.63 7.22
N LEU A 100 18.04 10.97 6.06
CA LEU A 100 17.89 9.51 5.99
C LEU A 100 19.08 8.78 6.63
N GLU A 101 20.28 9.33 6.44
CA GLU A 101 21.55 8.75 6.86
C GLU A 101 21.85 8.95 8.36
N SER A 102 21.22 9.93 9.01
CA SER A 102 21.48 10.28 10.40
C SER A 102 21.13 9.17 11.39
N GLU A 103 21.97 9.01 12.41
CA GLU A 103 21.79 8.11 13.56
C GLU A 103 21.92 8.92 14.86
N PRO A 104 21.18 8.53 15.93
CA PRO A 104 21.38 9.11 17.25
C PRO A 104 22.76 8.75 17.78
N ILE A 105 23.45 9.71 18.40
CA ILE A 105 24.80 9.52 18.94
C ILE A 105 24.75 8.60 20.17
N LEU A 106 23.73 8.79 21.03
CA LEU A 106 23.56 8.01 22.27
C LEU A 106 22.69 6.76 22.07
N GLY A 107 22.24 6.51 20.83
CA GLY A 107 21.35 5.40 20.51
C GLY A 107 22.05 4.16 19.95
N GLU A 108 21.24 3.21 19.49
CA GLU A 108 21.71 2.00 18.83
C GLU A 108 21.95 2.26 17.34
N GLY A 109 23.18 2.02 16.89
CA GLY A 109 23.53 2.12 15.47
C GLY A 109 22.88 0.99 14.65
N ARG A 110 22.51 1.27 13.39
CA ARG A 110 21.85 0.36 12.45
C ARG A 110 22.59 -0.97 12.32
N LYS A 111 23.92 -0.96 12.20
CA LYS A 111 24.74 -2.18 12.12
C LYS A 111 24.62 -3.05 13.38
N GLN A 112 24.49 -2.44 14.55
CA GLN A 112 24.28 -3.16 15.81
C GLN A 112 22.89 -3.78 15.83
N GLY A 113 21.86 -3.00 15.47
CA GLY A 113 20.48 -3.48 15.33
C GLY A 113 20.36 -4.66 14.37
N VAL A 114 20.98 -4.59 13.18
CA VAL A 114 20.96 -5.70 12.21
C VAL A 114 21.56 -6.98 12.81
N ARG A 115 22.70 -6.90 13.49
CA ARG A 115 23.31 -8.07 14.13
C ARG A 115 22.43 -8.66 15.23
N ARG A 116 21.76 -7.81 16.00
CA ARG A 116 20.82 -8.21 17.05
C ARG A 116 19.59 -8.92 16.46
N MET A 117 18.97 -8.31 15.45
CA MET A 117 17.82 -8.88 14.74
C MET A 117 18.18 -10.20 14.03
N ASP A 118 19.34 -10.27 13.37
CA ASP A 118 19.79 -11.49 12.69
C ASP A 118 19.97 -12.65 13.67
N ARG A 119 20.59 -12.41 14.83
CA ARG A 119 20.70 -13.42 15.90
C ARG A 119 19.33 -13.91 16.34
N ALA A 120 18.41 -12.99 16.62
CA ALA A 120 17.06 -13.34 17.06
C ALA A 120 16.30 -14.16 16.01
N VAL A 121 16.39 -13.79 14.73
CA VAL A 121 15.75 -14.52 13.64
C VAL A 121 16.37 -15.92 13.48
N ARG A 122 17.69 -16.06 13.60
CA ARG A 122 18.35 -17.38 13.56
C ARG A 122 17.94 -18.27 14.74
N ASP A 123 17.85 -17.71 15.94
CA ASP A 123 17.38 -18.44 17.12
C ASP A 123 15.92 -18.90 16.96
N ILE A 124 15.06 -18.05 16.37
CA ILE A 124 13.68 -18.40 16.03
C ILE A 124 13.66 -19.56 15.02
N LEU A 125 14.44 -19.46 13.94
CA LEU A 125 14.53 -20.48 12.90
C LEU A 125 15.04 -21.82 13.44
N ALA A 126 15.97 -21.80 14.40
CA ALA A 126 16.49 -23.00 15.05
C ALA A 126 15.46 -23.70 15.97
N ARG A 127 14.46 -22.96 16.46
CA ARG A 127 13.43 -23.46 17.41
C ARG A 127 12.12 -23.84 16.74
N THR A 128 12.01 -23.67 15.44
CA THR A 128 10.77 -23.85 14.66
C THR A 128 11.05 -24.62 13.38
N SER A 129 10.03 -25.16 12.73
CA SER A 129 10.16 -25.97 11.51
C SER A 129 9.31 -25.48 10.34
N GLY A 130 8.20 -24.80 10.62
CA GLY A 130 7.28 -24.20 9.67
C GLY A 130 7.48 -22.69 9.50
N ASP A 131 6.45 -22.06 8.93
CA ASP A 131 6.41 -20.62 8.70
C ASP A 131 6.07 -19.89 10.00
N VAL A 132 6.68 -18.71 10.18
CA VAL A 132 6.51 -17.92 11.41
C VAL A 132 6.19 -16.47 11.08
N VAL A 133 5.49 -15.80 11.99
CA VAL A 133 5.29 -14.35 11.93
C VAL A 133 6.19 -13.69 12.97
N VAL A 134 6.92 -12.65 12.57
CA VAL A 134 7.78 -11.84 13.43
C VAL A 134 7.21 -10.42 13.48
N VAL A 135 6.62 -10.02 14.61
CA VAL A 135 6.02 -8.69 14.81
C VAL A 135 7.05 -7.78 15.50
N ALA A 136 7.60 -6.84 14.73
CA ALA A 136 8.65 -5.92 15.14
C ALA A 136 8.30 -4.48 14.69
N HIS A 137 9.31 -3.69 14.32
CA HIS A 137 9.18 -2.22 14.22
C HIS A 137 9.75 -1.68 12.91
N GLY A 138 9.29 -0.50 12.51
CA GLY A 138 9.64 0.07 11.20
C GLY A 138 11.15 0.27 11.01
N GLY A 139 11.84 0.82 12.01
CA GLY A 139 13.28 1.13 11.91
C GLY A 139 14.13 -0.13 11.79
N ILE A 140 13.98 -1.07 12.72
CA ILE A 140 14.71 -2.33 12.73
C ILE A 140 14.38 -3.21 11.53
N ASN A 141 13.11 -3.26 11.10
CA ASN A 141 12.70 -4.00 9.90
C ASN A 141 13.40 -3.45 8.66
N CYS A 142 13.36 -2.13 8.45
CA CYS A 142 14.08 -1.48 7.35
C CYS A 142 15.57 -1.83 7.36
N CYS A 143 16.23 -1.79 8.52
CA CYS A 143 17.66 -2.10 8.63
C CYS A 143 17.94 -3.56 8.27
N TYR A 144 17.15 -4.49 8.81
CA TYR A 144 17.34 -5.93 8.56
C TYR A 144 17.09 -6.28 7.10
N LEU A 145 16.00 -5.77 6.51
CA LEU A 145 15.67 -5.96 5.10
C LEU A 145 16.74 -5.39 4.17
N ALA A 146 17.26 -4.18 4.46
CA ALA A 146 18.37 -3.61 3.69
C ALA A 146 19.61 -4.49 3.72
N GLY A 147 19.93 -5.07 4.89
CA GLY A 147 21.02 -6.03 5.05
C GLY A 147 20.84 -7.29 4.21
N LEU A 148 19.63 -7.85 4.15
CA LEU A 148 19.32 -9.03 3.33
C LEU A 148 19.38 -8.76 1.83
N THR A 149 19.10 -7.53 1.40
CA THR A 149 19.08 -7.16 -0.03
C THR A 149 20.38 -6.50 -0.52
N GLY A 150 21.38 -6.33 0.35
CA GLY A 150 22.60 -5.60 0.02
C GLY A 150 22.39 -4.10 -0.23
N GLN A 151 21.26 -3.54 0.21
CA GLN A 151 21.00 -2.10 0.08
C GLN A 151 21.76 -1.32 1.16
N PRO A 152 22.16 -0.05 0.91
CA PRO A 152 22.87 0.75 1.90
C PRO A 152 22.07 0.92 3.20
N LEU A 153 22.66 0.54 4.33
CA LEU A 153 22.00 0.72 5.64
C LEU A 153 21.70 2.20 5.93
N ALA A 154 22.54 3.12 5.44
CA ALA A 154 22.35 4.56 5.61
C ALA A 154 20.98 5.03 5.10
N THR A 155 20.47 4.46 4.02
CA THR A 155 19.18 4.82 3.42
C THR A 155 18.07 3.81 3.71
N SER A 156 18.30 2.82 4.58
CA SER A 156 17.35 1.74 4.92
C SER A 156 15.94 2.23 5.24
N ARG A 157 15.77 3.39 5.89
CA ARG A 157 14.46 3.99 6.21
C ARG A 157 13.62 4.37 4.97
N ALA A 158 14.19 4.34 3.77
CA ALA A 158 13.46 4.48 2.52
C ALA A 158 12.70 3.20 2.11
N LEU A 159 13.06 2.04 2.69
CA LEU A 159 12.32 0.81 2.48
C LEU A 159 10.90 0.92 3.04
N THR A 160 9.95 0.42 2.26
CA THR A 160 8.53 0.47 2.60
C THR A 160 8.23 -0.44 3.79
N GLN A 161 7.73 0.14 4.87
CA GLN A 161 7.30 -0.54 6.10
C GLN A 161 6.11 0.22 6.72
N PRO A 162 4.91 0.26 6.12
CA PRO A 162 3.75 0.90 6.72
C PRO A 162 3.30 0.16 7.98
N TYR A 163 2.56 0.83 8.88
CA TYR A 163 1.99 0.17 10.07
C TYR A 163 1.10 -1.01 9.67
N GLY A 164 1.23 -2.17 10.32
CA GLY A 164 0.54 -3.39 9.92
C GLY A 164 0.96 -3.95 8.56
N GLY A 165 2.07 -3.47 7.98
CA GLY A 165 2.63 -3.98 6.74
C GLY A 165 3.40 -5.28 6.95
N ILE A 166 3.40 -6.13 5.93
CA ILE A 166 4.00 -7.46 5.88
C ILE A 166 5.15 -7.45 4.87
N SER A 167 6.33 -7.87 5.29
CA SER A 167 7.43 -8.25 4.43
C SER A 167 7.62 -9.76 4.46
N ARG A 168 8.02 -10.34 3.31
CA ARG A 168 8.22 -11.79 3.20
C ARG A 168 9.70 -12.10 3.03
N ILE A 169 10.24 -12.88 3.96
CA ILE A 169 11.61 -13.39 3.93
C ILE A 169 11.55 -14.90 3.71
N ILE A 170 12.31 -15.38 2.75
CA ILE A 170 12.40 -16.79 2.38
C ILE A 170 13.72 -17.35 2.87
N ILE A 171 13.65 -18.56 3.42
CA ILE A 171 14.78 -19.40 3.78
C ILE A 171 14.76 -20.61 2.85
N ASP A 172 15.76 -20.72 1.98
CA ASP A 172 15.91 -21.85 1.06
C ASP A 172 16.45 -23.09 1.77
N ASP A 173 16.51 -24.21 1.04
CA ASP A 173 16.96 -25.49 1.59
C ASP A 173 18.45 -25.52 1.94
N ASN A 174 19.22 -24.52 1.49
CA ASN A 174 20.63 -24.32 1.86
C ASN A 174 20.80 -23.36 3.04
N GLY A 175 19.71 -22.90 3.64
CA GLY A 175 19.71 -21.93 4.75
C GLY A 175 20.02 -20.50 4.33
N ARG A 176 19.98 -20.16 3.04
CA ARG A 176 20.12 -18.77 2.56
C ARG A 176 18.85 -18.00 2.88
N ILE A 177 19.01 -16.80 3.41
CA ILE A 177 17.92 -15.91 3.83
C ILE A 177 17.85 -14.73 2.86
N PHE A 178 16.71 -14.49 2.24
CA PHE A 178 16.50 -13.35 1.34
C PHE A 178 15.08 -12.80 1.41
N ALA A 179 14.94 -11.48 1.25
CA ALA A 179 13.64 -10.81 1.23
C ALA A 179 13.04 -10.81 -0.19
N THR A 180 11.74 -11.06 -0.29
CA THR A 180 10.99 -11.14 -1.57
C THR A 180 9.86 -10.13 -1.68
N GLU A 181 9.41 -9.55 -0.56
CA GLU A 181 8.31 -8.58 -0.51
C GLU A 181 8.53 -7.60 0.63
N PHE A 182 8.14 -6.34 0.45
CA PHE A 182 8.42 -5.24 1.39
C PHE A 182 7.14 -4.49 1.77
N GLY A 183 6.70 -4.64 3.01
CA GLY A 183 5.71 -3.77 3.63
C GLY A 183 4.33 -3.71 2.95
N ARG A 184 3.87 -4.82 2.36
CA ARG A 184 2.52 -4.89 1.76
C ARG A 184 1.44 -4.97 2.84
N LYS A 185 0.30 -4.31 2.63
CA LYS A 185 -0.86 -4.42 3.52
C LYS A 185 -1.58 -5.77 3.36
N PRO A 186 -2.23 -6.27 4.43
CA PRO A 186 -3.05 -7.49 4.38
C PRO A 186 -4.14 -7.45 3.28
N ARG A 187 -4.82 -6.29 3.17
CA ARG A 187 -5.79 -6.00 2.11
C ARG A 187 -5.09 -5.41 0.90
N ILE A 188 -5.56 -5.78 -0.29
CA ILE A 188 -4.98 -5.30 -1.56
C ILE A 188 -5.29 -3.83 -1.83
N SER A 189 -6.36 -3.31 -1.21
CA SER A 189 -6.85 -1.95 -1.37
C SER A 189 -7.28 -1.34 -0.03
N PRO A 190 -7.10 -0.02 0.15
CA PRO A 190 -7.60 0.71 1.32
C PRO A 190 -9.13 0.84 1.26
N CYS A 191 -9.75 0.95 2.43
CA CYS A 191 -11.15 1.34 2.52
C CYS A 191 -11.31 2.86 2.39
N ASP A 192 -12.53 3.35 2.20
CA ASP A 192 -12.82 4.79 2.05
C ASP A 192 -12.25 5.67 3.16
N ARG A 193 -12.24 5.17 4.41
CA ARG A 193 -11.65 5.89 5.54
C ARG A 193 -10.14 6.04 5.35
N GLU A 194 -9.46 4.96 4.99
CA GLU A 194 -8.02 4.98 4.74
C GLU A 194 -7.68 5.84 3.53
N CYS A 195 -8.51 5.85 2.47
CA CYS A 195 -8.35 6.79 1.35
C CYS A 195 -8.41 8.25 1.81
N ARG A 196 -9.35 8.59 2.71
CA ARG A 196 -9.43 9.93 3.32
C ARG A 196 -8.22 10.25 4.18
N ASP A 197 -7.77 9.31 5.01
CA ASP A 197 -6.57 9.48 5.83
C ASP A 197 -5.33 9.74 4.95
N ILE A 198 -5.23 9.07 3.78
CA ILE A 198 -4.18 9.32 2.78
C ILE A 198 -4.33 10.74 2.20
N TRP A 199 -5.53 11.17 1.79
CA TRP A 199 -5.74 12.53 1.30
C TRP A 199 -5.38 13.59 2.33
N ASP A 200 -5.71 13.39 3.60
CA ASP A 200 -5.35 14.28 4.70
C ASP A 200 -3.84 14.29 4.91
N HIS A 201 -3.19 13.14 4.83
CA HIS A 201 -1.76 13.03 5.01
C HIS A 201 -0.95 13.76 3.93
N TYR A 202 -1.39 13.67 2.67
CA TYR A 202 -0.72 14.27 1.52
C TYR A 202 -1.31 15.61 1.06
N GLY A 203 -2.30 16.13 1.79
CA GLY A 203 -2.86 17.47 1.55
C GLY A 203 -3.66 17.59 0.25
N THR A 204 -4.36 16.52 -0.17
CA THR A 204 -5.16 16.54 -1.41
C THR A 204 -6.25 17.62 -1.34
N PRO A 205 -6.33 18.58 -2.28
CA PRO A 205 -7.30 19.66 -2.23
C PRO A 205 -8.75 19.20 -2.29
N GLU A 206 -9.66 19.89 -1.60
CA GLU A 206 -11.08 19.50 -1.52
C GLU A 206 -11.76 19.41 -2.91
N ARG A 207 -11.43 20.31 -3.84
CA ARG A 207 -11.91 20.24 -5.24
C ARG A 207 -11.51 18.94 -5.95
N VAL A 208 -10.32 18.41 -5.63
CA VAL A 208 -9.78 17.18 -6.21
C VAL A 208 -10.47 15.97 -5.55
N ARG A 209 -10.68 16.02 -4.24
CA ARG A 209 -11.42 14.98 -3.50
C ARG A 209 -12.83 14.79 -4.07
N ARG A 210 -13.58 15.87 -4.29
CA ARG A 210 -14.93 15.79 -4.88
C ARG A 210 -14.93 15.19 -6.28
N HIS A 211 -13.96 15.56 -7.11
CA HIS A 211 -13.76 14.93 -8.42
C HIS A 211 -13.50 13.42 -8.29
N CYS A 212 -12.56 13.02 -7.42
CA CYS A 212 -12.23 11.62 -7.20
C CYS A 212 -13.44 10.81 -6.68
N VAL A 213 -14.29 11.40 -5.84
CA VAL A 213 -15.55 10.77 -5.41
C VAL A 213 -16.50 10.55 -6.58
N ALA A 214 -16.69 11.54 -7.46
CA ALA A 214 -17.53 11.40 -8.64
C ALA A 214 -17.00 10.32 -9.60
N VAL A 215 -15.67 10.30 -9.85
CA VAL A 215 -15.00 9.26 -10.63
C VAL A 215 -15.20 7.88 -9.99
N ALA A 216 -15.02 7.75 -8.67
CA ALA A 216 -15.20 6.48 -7.97
C ALA A 216 -16.65 5.97 -8.04
N CYS A 217 -17.65 6.84 -7.92
CA CYS A 217 -19.05 6.46 -8.10
C CYS A 217 -19.31 5.91 -9.51
N HIS A 218 -18.81 6.58 -10.54
CA HIS A 218 -18.98 6.13 -11.93
C HIS A 218 -18.20 4.83 -12.20
N ALA A 219 -16.95 4.75 -11.74
CA ALA A 219 -16.08 3.59 -11.91
C ALA A 219 -16.67 2.33 -11.25
N VAL A 220 -17.26 2.44 -10.05
CA VAL A 220 -17.96 1.32 -9.40
C VAL A 220 -19.18 0.88 -10.21
N GLY A 221 -19.91 1.81 -10.83
CA GLY A 221 -21.02 1.47 -11.74
C GLY A 221 -20.56 0.69 -12.97
N LEU A 222 -19.44 1.09 -13.58
CA LEU A 222 -18.82 0.38 -14.70
C LEU A 222 -18.30 -1.01 -14.29
N GLY A 223 -17.58 -1.10 -13.17
CA GLY A 223 -17.07 -2.37 -12.64
C GLY A 223 -18.19 -3.36 -12.33
N ALA A 224 -19.28 -2.90 -11.71
CA ALA A 224 -20.43 -3.77 -11.39
C ALA A 224 -21.12 -4.32 -12.65
N LEU A 225 -21.18 -3.51 -13.72
CA LEU A 225 -21.71 -3.93 -15.02
C LEU A 225 -20.81 -4.98 -15.67
N LEU A 226 -19.50 -4.76 -15.68
CA LEU A 226 -18.54 -5.72 -16.24
C LEU A 226 -18.52 -7.04 -15.46
N SER A 227 -18.59 -6.98 -14.13
CA SER A 227 -18.79 -8.16 -13.27
C SER A 227 -20.04 -8.94 -13.64
N LYS A 228 -21.18 -8.27 -13.88
CA LYS A 228 -22.41 -8.92 -14.34
C LYS A 228 -22.28 -9.54 -15.74
N ALA A 229 -21.40 -9.00 -16.57
CA ALA A 229 -21.09 -9.52 -17.90
C ALA A 229 -20.03 -10.65 -17.88
N GLY A 230 -19.58 -11.09 -16.71
CA GLY A 230 -18.64 -12.22 -16.55
C GLY A 230 -17.17 -11.84 -16.49
N TYR A 231 -16.83 -10.54 -16.45
CA TYR A 231 -15.45 -10.11 -16.27
C TYR A 231 -15.09 -10.12 -14.77
N PRO A 232 -13.96 -10.72 -14.36
CA PRO A 232 -13.52 -10.64 -12.98
C PRO A 232 -13.09 -9.21 -12.67
N MET A 233 -13.79 -8.53 -11.76
CA MET A 233 -13.49 -7.16 -11.35
C MET A 233 -13.39 -7.06 -9.82
N ASP A 234 -12.28 -6.55 -9.31
CA ASP A 234 -12.16 -6.20 -7.89
C ASP A 234 -12.74 -4.81 -7.61
N MET A 235 -13.94 -4.79 -7.05
CA MET A 235 -14.66 -3.55 -6.75
C MET A 235 -13.94 -2.66 -5.73
N GLY A 236 -13.18 -3.26 -4.80
CA GLY A 236 -12.40 -2.51 -3.81
C GLY A 236 -11.20 -1.82 -4.44
N LEU A 237 -10.51 -2.52 -5.35
CA LEU A 237 -9.41 -1.97 -6.14
C LEU A 237 -9.89 -0.83 -7.04
N ILE A 238 -10.99 -1.03 -7.80
CA ILE A 238 -11.58 0.02 -8.65
C ILE A 238 -11.92 1.26 -7.82
N ARG A 239 -12.66 1.07 -6.73
CA ARG A 239 -13.11 2.19 -5.89
C ARG A 239 -11.94 2.96 -5.30
N SER A 240 -10.99 2.26 -4.68
CA SER A 240 -9.85 2.88 -4.02
C SER A 240 -8.90 3.57 -5.01
N ALA A 241 -8.62 2.95 -6.16
CA ALA A 241 -7.82 3.55 -7.22
C ALA A 241 -8.49 4.82 -7.76
N ALA A 242 -9.80 4.79 -8.02
CA ALA A 242 -10.54 5.97 -8.44
C ALA A 242 -10.55 7.09 -7.38
N LEU A 243 -10.60 6.77 -6.09
CA LEU A 243 -10.46 7.78 -5.03
C LEU A 243 -9.05 8.36 -4.96
N LEU A 244 -8.01 7.57 -5.26
CA LEU A 244 -6.62 7.95 -5.00
C LEU A 244 -5.83 8.38 -6.25
N HIS A 245 -6.38 8.24 -7.46
CA HIS A 245 -5.66 8.48 -8.72
C HIS A 245 -5.03 9.88 -8.82
N ASP A 246 -5.66 10.86 -8.19
CA ASP A 246 -5.24 12.27 -8.20
C ASP A 246 -4.76 12.75 -6.81
N VAL A 247 -4.33 11.84 -5.91
CA VAL A 247 -3.91 12.14 -4.53
C VAL A 247 -2.91 13.30 -4.42
N VAL A 248 -2.04 13.47 -5.42
CA VAL A 248 -1.05 14.56 -5.49
C VAL A 248 -1.13 15.35 -6.80
N ARG A 249 -2.36 15.70 -7.22
CA ARG A 249 -2.66 16.37 -8.49
C ARG A 249 -1.85 17.64 -8.81
N GLU A 250 -1.30 18.32 -7.82
CA GLU A 250 -0.54 19.57 -8.02
C GLU A 250 0.93 19.34 -8.43
N LYS A 251 1.37 18.08 -8.48
CA LYS A 251 2.71 17.68 -8.89
C LYS A 251 2.81 17.48 -10.40
N LYS A 252 4.00 17.70 -10.97
CA LYS A 252 4.22 17.65 -12.42
C LYS A 252 3.97 16.26 -13.02
N ASP A 253 4.34 15.21 -12.29
CA ASP A 253 4.06 13.81 -12.63
C ASP A 253 3.22 13.17 -11.51
N HIS A 254 1.99 13.65 -11.36
CA HIS A 254 1.12 13.26 -10.25
C HIS A 254 0.78 11.76 -10.25
N ALA A 255 0.73 11.12 -11.42
CA ALA A 255 0.44 9.69 -11.53
C ALA A 255 1.59 8.85 -10.96
N ALA A 256 2.84 9.12 -11.37
CA ALA A 256 3.99 8.40 -10.86
C ALA A 256 4.23 8.71 -9.36
N GLU A 257 4.10 9.96 -8.95
CA GLU A 257 4.22 10.35 -7.55
C GLU A 257 3.12 9.72 -6.68
N GLY A 258 1.87 9.71 -7.15
CA GLY A 258 0.72 9.08 -6.50
C GLY A 258 0.89 7.56 -6.37
N ALA A 259 1.35 6.88 -7.43
CA ALA A 259 1.70 5.47 -7.37
C ALA A 259 2.82 5.20 -6.35
N GLY A 260 3.87 6.03 -6.32
CA GLY A 260 4.94 5.92 -5.33
C GLY A 260 4.46 6.10 -3.89
N ILE A 261 3.47 6.96 -3.66
CA ILE A 261 2.80 7.08 -2.35
C ILE A 261 2.10 5.77 -1.99
N LEU A 262 1.29 5.21 -2.90
CA LEU A 262 0.53 3.99 -2.58
C LEU A 262 1.42 2.77 -2.37
N VAL A 263 2.57 2.68 -3.05
CA VAL A 263 3.59 1.68 -2.71
C VAL A 263 4.05 1.86 -1.26
N ARG A 264 4.37 3.09 -0.83
CA ARG A 264 4.81 3.36 0.56
C ARG A 264 3.72 3.12 1.61
N GLU A 265 2.46 3.34 1.26
CA GLU A 265 1.30 3.01 2.11
C GLU A 265 1.00 1.49 2.15
N GLY A 266 1.67 0.70 1.29
CA GLY A 266 1.58 -0.75 1.23
C GLY A 266 0.52 -1.31 0.28
N TYR A 267 0.06 -0.51 -0.69
CA TYR A 267 -0.98 -0.85 -1.67
C TYR A 267 -0.42 -0.86 -3.11
N PRO A 268 0.50 -1.77 -3.46
CA PRO A 268 1.13 -1.80 -4.79
C PRO A 268 0.13 -2.04 -5.92
N MET A 269 -0.93 -2.83 -5.71
CA MET A 269 -1.94 -3.08 -6.75
C MET A 269 -2.72 -1.81 -7.12
N VAL A 270 -3.05 -0.98 -6.12
CA VAL A 270 -3.68 0.33 -6.36
C VAL A 270 -2.69 1.26 -7.07
N ALA A 271 -1.41 1.21 -6.67
CA ALA A 271 -0.35 1.97 -7.32
C ALA A 271 -0.20 1.60 -8.81
N ASP A 272 -0.34 0.32 -9.16
CA ASP A 272 -0.24 -0.16 -10.54
C ASP A 272 -1.39 0.36 -11.40
N VAL A 273 -2.62 0.38 -10.88
CA VAL A 273 -3.77 1.01 -11.55
C VAL A 273 -3.51 2.50 -11.78
N ILE A 274 -3.06 3.22 -10.75
CA ILE A 274 -2.78 4.66 -10.84
C ILE A 274 -1.58 4.95 -11.75
N ARG A 275 -0.59 4.07 -11.87
CA ARG A 275 0.53 4.31 -12.78
C ARG A 275 0.09 4.36 -14.24
N HIS A 276 -0.93 3.58 -14.60
CA HIS A 276 -1.36 3.38 -15.99
C HIS A 276 -2.70 4.05 -16.32
N HIS A 277 -3.35 4.75 -15.37
CA HIS A 277 -4.66 5.39 -15.59
C HIS A 277 -4.67 6.57 -16.59
N HIS A 278 -3.53 6.94 -17.17
CA HIS A 278 -3.42 7.96 -18.23
C HIS A 278 -3.16 7.40 -19.62
N ASP A 279 -2.56 6.22 -19.71
CA ASP A 279 -2.11 5.58 -20.96
C ASP A 279 -2.18 4.06 -20.74
N LEU A 280 -3.16 3.40 -21.36
CA LEU A 280 -3.34 1.96 -21.26
C LEU A 280 -2.28 1.25 -22.12
N ALA A 281 -1.66 0.21 -21.56
CA ALA A 281 -0.72 -0.63 -22.30
C ALA A 281 -1.43 -1.51 -23.34
N GLU A 282 -2.63 -2.00 -22.99
CA GLU A 282 -3.45 -2.89 -23.82
C GLU A 282 -4.93 -2.49 -23.70
N GLU A 283 -5.72 -2.78 -24.74
CA GLU A 283 -7.17 -2.54 -24.75
C GLU A 283 -7.91 -3.72 -24.11
N ILE A 284 -7.60 -4.01 -22.85
CA ILE A 284 -8.23 -5.07 -22.05
C ILE A 284 -9.19 -4.42 -21.05
N LEU A 285 -10.33 -5.08 -20.80
CA LEU A 285 -11.24 -4.70 -19.72
C LEU A 285 -10.73 -5.24 -18.39
N ASP A 286 -9.96 -4.41 -17.69
CA ASP A 286 -9.49 -4.62 -16.32
C ASP A 286 -9.84 -3.41 -15.43
N GLU A 287 -9.42 -3.43 -14.16
CA GLU A 287 -9.65 -2.32 -13.23
C GLU A 287 -9.00 -1.01 -13.70
N THR A 288 -7.86 -1.08 -14.41
CA THR A 288 -7.17 0.08 -14.97
C THR A 288 -8.02 0.75 -16.04
N ALA A 289 -8.55 -0.01 -16.98
CA ALA A 289 -9.42 0.48 -18.04
C ALA A 289 -10.72 1.10 -17.48
N VAL A 290 -11.27 0.52 -16.40
CA VAL A 290 -12.45 1.07 -15.72
C VAL A 290 -12.17 2.44 -15.12
N VAL A 291 -11.08 2.57 -14.34
CA VAL A 291 -10.70 3.85 -13.71
C VAL A 291 -10.32 4.88 -14.78
N TYR A 292 -9.57 4.45 -15.80
CA TYR A 292 -9.20 5.26 -16.95
C TYR A 292 -10.44 5.87 -17.64
N LEU A 293 -11.41 5.03 -17.98
CA LEU A 293 -12.62 5.48 -18.68
C LEU A 293 -13.47 6.39 -17.78
N ALA A 294 -13.67 6.02 -16.52
CA ALA A 294 -14.45 6.80 -15.56
C ALA A 294 -13.89 8.23 -15.38
N ASP A 295 -12.56 8.40 -15.28
CA ASP A 295 -11.95 9.73 -15.19
C ASP A 295 -12.23 10.58 -16.45
N LYS A 296 -12.22 9.98 -17.64
CA LYS A 296 -12.51 10.72 -18.89
C LYS A 296 -13.98 11.06 -19.05
N LEU A 297 -14.88 10.31 -18.43
CA LEU A 297 -16.33 10.58 -18.42
C LEU A 297 -16.73 11.59 -17.33
N ILE A 298 -15.84 12.01 -16.44
CA ILE A 298 -16.14 12.95 -15.35
C ILE A 298 -15.29 14.22 -15.49
N GLN A 299 -15.92 15.39 -15.50
CA GLN A 299 -15.26 16.70 -15.45
C GLN A 299 -15.70 17.50 -14.22
N GLY A 300 -14.77 17.70 -13.30
CA GLY A 300 -15.13 18.15 -11.95
C GLY A 300 -16.00 17.09 -11.30
N GLU A 301 -17.28 17.39 -11.12
CA GLU A 301 -18.26 16.47 -10.52
C GLU A 301 -19.35 16.03 -11.53
N ARG A 302 -19.28 16.52 -12.78
CA ARG A 302 -20.30 16.31 -13.81
C ARG A 302 -19.88 15.22 -14.80
N GLU A 303 -20.84 14.39 -15.20
CA GLU A 303 -20.67 13.45 -16.31
C GLU A 303 -20.65 14.18 -17.67
N VAL A 304 -19.69 13.82 -18.52
CA VAL A 304 -19.47 14.38 -19.85
C VAL A 304 -19.23 13.26 -20.85
N SER A 305 -19.54 13.50 -22.12
CA SER A 305 -19.16 12.55 -23.17
C SER A 305 -17.65 12.62 -23.43
N LEU A 306 -17.08 11.55 -23.99
CA LEU A 306 -15.69 11.57 -24.44
C LEU A 306 -15.47 12.69 -25.48
N ASP A 307 -16.41 12.91 -26.38
CA ASP A 307 -16.33 13.98 -27.38
C ASP A 307 -16.25 15.36 -26.73
N GLU A 308 -17.09 15.63 -25.73
CA GLU A 308 -17.08 16.88 -24.97
C GLU A 308 -15.74 17.05 -24.23
N ARG A 309 -15.29 16.01 -23.51
CA ARG A 309 -14.04 16.01 -22.74
C ARG A 309 -12.81 16.27 -23.62
N PHE A 310 -12.72 15.58 -24.75
CA PHE A 310 -11.55 15.66 -25.62
C PHE A 310 -11.56 16.90 -26.49
N THR A 311 -12.73 17.41 -26.91
CA THR A 311 -12.84 18.69 -27.62
C THR A 311 -12.34 19.84 -26.76
N GLY A 312 -12.75 19.92 -25.49
CA GLY A 312 -12.32 20.99 -24.58
C GLY A 312 -10.83 20.96 -24.21
N SER A 313 -10.15 19.82 -24.39
CA SER A 313 -8.71 19.69 -24.14
C SER A 313 -7.85 19.80 -25.39
N ARG A 314 -8.41 19.57 -26.59
CA ARG A 314 -7.70 19.64 -27.88
C ARG A 314 -7.04 21.00 -28.12
N ALA A 315 -7.68 22.09 -27.69
CA ALA A 315 -7.14 23.44 -27.79
C ALA A 315 -5.77 23.59 -27.09
N LYS A 316 -5.52 22.81 -26.02
CA LYS A 316 -4.25 22.83 -25.26
C LYS A 316 -3.10 22.16 -26.00
N CYS A 317 -3.38 21.39 -27.05
CA CYS A 317 -2.38 20.67 -27.85
C CYS A 317 -1.99 21.42 -29.13
N GLN A 318 -2.61 22.58 -29.42
CA GLN A 318 -2.31 23.34 -30.62
C GLN A 318 -0.83 23.78 -30.65
N GLY A 319 -0.19 23.60 -31.81
CA GLY A 319 1.23 23.96 -32.00
C GLY A 319 2.25 22.91 -31.52
N ASN A 320 1.81 21.76 -30.99
CA ASN A 320 2.70 20.66 -30.60
C ASN A 320 2.21 19.32 -31.17
N ALA A 321 2.88 18.83 -32.21
CA ALA A 321 2.51 17.59 -32.91
C ALA A 321 2.54 16.37 -31.98
N GLN A 322 3.55 16.25 -31.11
CA GLN A 322 3.64 15.13 -30.16
C GLN A 322 2.49 15.14 -29.15
N ALA A 323 2.09 16.33 -28.69
CA ALA A 323 0.95 16.48 -27.78
C ALA A 323 -0.38 16.15 -28.47
N MET A 324 -0.52 16.50 -29.76
CA MET A 324 -1.69 16.16 -30.56
C MET A 324 -1.79 14.65 -30.80
N ASP A 325 -0.69 14.00 -31.19
CA ASP A 325 -0.66 12.55 -31.39
C ASP A 325 -1.00 11.79 -30.10
N ALA A 326 -0.49 12.25 -28.95
CA ALA A 326 -0.83 11.67 -27.66
C ALA A 326 -2.31 11.86 -27.29
N HIS A 327 -2.87 13.03 -27.60
CA HIS A 327 -4.29 13.33 -27.39
C HIS A 327 -5.19 12.41 -28.24
N GLU A 328 -4.89 12.27 -29.53
CA GLU A 328 -5.65 11.41 -30.44
C GLU A 328 -5.55 9.92 -30.08
N ARG A 329 -4.37 9.45 -29.65
CA ARG A 329 -4.22 8.07 -29.15
C ARG A 329 -5.10 7.82 -27.94
N ARG A 330 -5.10 8.71 -26.96
CA ARG A 330 -5.94 8.58 -25.75
C ARG A 330 -7.43 8.62 -26.08
N TYR A 331 -7.84 9.47 -27.01
CA TYR A 331 -9.24 9.50 -27.45
C TYR A 331 -9.66 8.17 -28.07
N ARG A 332 -8.83 7.62 -28.98
CA ARG A 332 -9.09 6.30 -29.60
C ARG A 332 -9.18 5.18 -28.58
N GLN A 333 -8.22 5.11 -27.64
CA GLN A 333 -8.24 4.12 -26.56
C GLN A 333 -9.50 4.26 -25.68
N ALA A 334 -9.83 5.48 -25.25
CA ALA A 334 -11.02 5.73 -24.45
C ALA A 334 -12.29 5.27 -25.16
N LYS A 335 -12.38 5.52 -26.47
CA LYS A 335 -13.56 5.13 -27.24
C LYS A 335 -13.63 3.62 -27.46
N ALA A 336 -12.50 2.96 -27.72
CA ALA A 336 -12.44 1.49 -27.81
C ALA A 336 -12.92 0.82 -26.52
N ILE A 337 -12.44 1.27 -25.35
CA ILE A 337 -12.88 0.75 -24.04
C ILE A 337 -14.37 1.05 -23.82
N GLN A 338 -14.86 2.25 -24.15
CA GLN A 338 -16.28 2.59 -24.03
C GLN A 338 -17.15 1.66 -24.87
N ASP A 339 -16.75 1.37 -26.11
CA ASP A 339 -17.49 0.48 -27.01
C ASP A 339 -17.50 -0.96 -26.49
N MET A 340 -16.39 -1.44 -25.89
CA MET A 340 -16.35 -2.74 -25.23
C MET A 340 -17.33 -2.82 -24.05
N VAL A 341 -17.39 -1.77 -23.21
CA VAL A 341 -18.34 -1.68 -22.09
C VAL A 341 -19.79 -1.63 -22.59
N GLU A 342 -20.06 -0.89 -23.67
CA GLU A 342 -21.40 -0.79 -24.26
C GLU A 342 -21.90 -2.12 -24.83
N ARG A 343 -21.02 -2.91 -25.46
CA ARG A 343 -21.35 -4.29 -25.88
C ARG A 343 -21.78 -5.15 -24.68
N CYS A 344 -21.08 -5.04 -23.55
CA CYS A 344 -21.45 -5.75 -22.31
C CYS A 344 -22.82 -5.31 -21.75
N ARG A 345 -23.17 -4.02 -21.88
CA ARG A 345 -24.52 -3.50 -21.52
C ARG A 345 -25.63 -4.12 -22.35
N GLN A 346 -25.37 -4.37 -23.64
CA GLN A 346 -26.36 -4.93 -24.54
C GLN A 346 -26.57 -6.42 -24.27
N CYS A 347 -25.49 -7.18 -24.04
CA CYS A 347 -25.58 -8.59 -23.63
C CYS A 347 -26.34 -8.78 -22.32
N THR A 348 -26.13 -7.91 -21.32
CA THR A 348 -26.82 -8.01 -20.02
C THR A 348 -28.30 -7.59 -20.06
N ARG A 349 -28.72 -6.79 -21.05
CA ARG A 349 -30.14 -6.42 -21.29
C ARG A 349 -30.87 -7.40 -22.23
N GLY A 350 -30.15 -8.18 -23.02
CA GLY A 350 -30.66 -9.01 -24.11
C GLY A 350 -31.05 -10.46 -23.77
N GLY A 351 -30.81 -10.94 -22.55
CA GLY A 351 -31.33 -12.22 -22.06
C GLY A 351 -30.29 -13.33 -21.88
N GLU A 352 -30.81 -14.46 -21.38
CA GLU A 352 -30.29 -15.82 -21.49
C GLU A 352 -28.80 -15.98 -21.81
N ILE A 353 -28.06 -16.44 -20.81
CA ILE A 353 -26.71 -16.97 -21.00
C ILE A 353 -26.85 -18.26 -21.84
N LYS A 354 -26.70 -18.15 -23.17
CA LYS A 354 -26.37 -19.30 -24.01
C LYS A 354 -24.88 -19.55 -23.88
N ILE A 355 -24.55 -20.52 -23.03
CA ILE A 355 -23.25 -21.18 -22.98
C ILE A 355 -23.20 -22.10 -24.21
N GLY A 356 -22.30 -21.80 -25.15
CA GLY A 356 -21.99 -22.63 -26.31
C GLY A 356 -20.54 -23.05 -26.25
#